data_AF-A0A7K1GEM0-F1
#
_entry.id   AF-A0A7K1GEM0-F1
#
_cell.length_a   1.000
_cell.length_b   1.000
_cell.length_c   1.000
_cell.angle_alpha   90.00
_cell.angle_beta   90.00
_cell.angle_gamma   90.00
#
_symmetry.space_group_name_H-M   'P 1'
#
loop_
_entity.id
_entity.type
_entity.pdbx_description
1 polymer ?
#
loop_
_entity_poly.entity_id
_entity_poly.type
_entity_poly.pdbx_seq_one_letter_code
_entity_poly.pdbx_strand_id
1 'polypeptide(L)'
;MKVRSMKFEVRSIFVCLMLTLVSCNKDYSSPELEKHFTEAQIKDLNKINDFFISEILKSENQNFLIAFDNFFNECRTKGIDAIYSTMKLEDFDKVLNSISKSTMDEIWVVSSGVIKENRTKFNRLAPKYNGKYQRFLKDIGKENEIVKKYSDRMIATGDYNPGLFDESLINSYKKIDYGSEQIQIILAIHYFSVIYVYLNIENRL
;
A
#
# COMPACT_ATOMS: atom_id res chain seq x y z
N MET A 1 21.47 -47.79 -45.67
CA MET A 1 20.65 -46.59 -45.41
C MET A 1 20.66 -46.34 -43.89
N LYS A 2 21.33 -45.30 -43.41
CA LYS A 2 21.56 -45.07 -41.97
C LYS A 2 20.79 -43.80 -41.57
N VAL A 3 19.67 -43.96 -40.87
CA VAL A 3 18.85 -42.83 -40.38
C VAL A 3 19.57 -42.20 -39.18
N ARG A 4 19.91 -40.92 -39.31
CA ARG A 4 20.60 -40.13 -38.28
C ARG A 4 19.55 -39.64 -37.28
N SER A 5 19.63 -40.08 -36.03
CA SER A 5 18.72 -39.62 -34.97
C SER A 5 19.00 -38.14 -34.66
N MET A 6 18.03 -37.29 -34.96
CA MET A 6 18.06 -35.87 -34.64
C MET A 6 17.64 -35.71 -33.17
N LYS A 7 18.60 -35.75 -32.24
CA LYS A 7 18.37 -35.38 -30.84
C LYS A 7 18.41 -33.87 -30.75
N PHE A 8 17.30 -33.21 -31.11
CA PHE A 8 17.14 -31.78 -30.85
C PHE A 8 17.10 -31.56 -29.34
N GLU A 9 17.89 -30.61 -28.88
CA GLU A 9 18.11 -30.26 -27.49
C GLU A 9 16.83 -29.72 -26.83
N VAL A 10 16.01 -30.61 -26.25
CA VAL A 10 14.86 -30.22 -25.40
C VAL A 10 15.32 -29.47 -24.13
N ARG A 11 16.62 -29.50 -23.83
CA ARG A 11 17.20 -28.84 -22.64
C ARG A 11 17.28 -27.31 -22.76
N SER A 12 17.32 -26.75 -23.97
CA SER A 12 17.48 -25.29 -24.18
C SER A 12 16.16 -24.51 -24.18
N ILE A 13 15.01 -25.17 -24.32
CA ILE A 13 13.70 -24.50 -24.30
C ILE A 13 13.24 -24.20 -22.86
N PHE A 14 13.63 -25.04 -21.89
CA PHE A 14 13.23 -24.86 -20.48
C PHE A 14 13.92 -23.68 -19.79
N VAL A 15 15.11 -23.28 -20.26
CA VAL A 15 15.87 -22.15 -19.70
C VAL A 15 15.28 -20.80 -20.16
N CYS A 16 14.73 -20.73 -21.37
CA CYS A 16 14.03 -19.52 -21.84
C CYS A 16 12.67 -19.30 -21.14
N LEU A 17 12.00 -20.36 -20.69
CA LEU A 17 10.71 -20.23 -20.00
C LEU A 17 10.83 -19.74 -18.55
N MET A 18 12.01 -19.86 -17.94
CA MET A 18 12.29 -19.33 -16.59
C MET A 18 12.61 -17.83 -16.58
N LEU A 19 12.83 -17.21 -17.74
CA LEU A 19 13.12 -15.77 -17.85
C LEU A 19 11.86 -14.89 -17.97
N THR A 20 10.66 -15.48 -18.06
CA THR A 20 9.41 -14.72 -18.23
C THR A 20 8.62 -14.44 -16.94
N LEU A 21 9.21 -14.65 -15.76
CA LEU A 21 8.60 -14.27 -14.47
C LEU A 21 9.34 -13.14 -13.75
N VAL A 22 10.23 -12.42 -14.44
CA VAL A 22 10.61 -11.08 -13.98
C VAL A 22 9.42 -10.17 -14.27
N SER A 23 8.41 -10.23 -13.40
CA SER A 23 7.46 -9.13 -13.27
C SER A 23 8.31 -7.90 -13.05
N CYS A 24 8.28 -6.97 -14.00
CA CYS A 24 9.01 -5.72 -13.90
C CYS A 24 8.23 -4.83 -12.93
N ASN A 25 8.20 -5.22 -11.66
CA ASN A 25 7.72 -4.32 -10.61
C ASN A 25 8.77 -3.23 -10.51
N LYS A 26 8.35 -2.00 -10.71
CA LYS A 26 9.21 -0.84 -10.52
C LYS A 26 9.66 -0.85 -9.07
N ASP A 27 10.95 -1.10 -8.82
CA ASP A 27 11.51 -0.93 -7.48
C ASP A 27 11.45 0.56 -7.16
N TYR A 28 10.54 0.95 -6.27
CA TYR A 28 10.45 2.32 -5.79
C TYR A 28 11.65 2.55 -4.86
N SER A 29 12.55 3.45 -5.26
CA SER A 29 13.66 3.92 -4.45
C SER A 29 13.95 5.35 -4.87
N SER A 30 13.76 6.27 -3.92
CA SER A 30 14.00 7.69 -4.11
C SER A 30 14.92 8.20 -3.02
N PRO A 31 15.69 9.29 -3.26
CA PRO A 31 16.53 9.90 -2.24
C PRO A 31 15.77 10.22 -0.94
N GLU A 32 14.51 10.62 -1.06
CA GLU A 32 13.63 10.89 0.06
C GLU A 32 13.27 9.62 0.84
N LEU A 33 13.00 8.49 0.18
CA LEU A 33 12.77 7.22 0.86
C LEU A 33 14.05 6.72 1.55
N GLU A 34 15.18 6.76 0.84
CA GLU A 34 16.50 6.32 1.32
C GLU A 34 17.00 7.13 2.52
N LYS A 35 16.59 8.40 2.62
CA LYS A 35 16.87 9.25 3.79
C LYS A 35 16.23 8.73 5.09
N HIS A 36 15.09 8.05 5.00
CA HIS A 36 14.31 7.63 6.16
C HIS A 36 14.36 6.13 6.41
N PHE A 37 14.39 5.32 5.35
CA PHE A 37 14.28 3.87 5.40
C PHE A 37 15.54 3.20 4.87
N THR A 38 15.90 2.07 5.46
CA THR A 38 16.99 1.24 4.92
C THR A 38 16.53 0.55 3.64
N GLU A 39 17.45 0.10 2.80
CA GLU A 39 17.13 -0.67 1.58
C GLU A 39 16.17 -1.85 1.83
N ALA A 40 16.40 -2.62 2.91
CA ALA A 40 15.51 -3.71 3.29
C ALA A 40 14.08 -3.24 3.66
N GLN A 41 13.95 -2.06 4.27
CA GLN A 41 12.66 -1.47 4.62
C GLN A 41 11.96 -0.94 3.36
N ILE A 42 12.70 -0.33 2.44
CA ILE A 42 12.18 0.11 1.14
C ILE A 42 11.65 -1.08 0.34
N LYS A 43 12.37 -2.21 0.33
CA LYS A 43 11.87 -3.44 -0.29
C LYS A 43 10.56 -3.94 0.33
N ASP A 44 10.41 -3.83 1.65
CA ASP A 44 9.16 -4.16 2.33
C ASP A 44 8.04 -3.15 2.01
N LEU A 45 8.36 -1.86 1.88
CA LEU A 45 7.43 -0.82 1.42
C LEU A 45 6.93 -1.10 -0.01
N ASN A 46 7.80 -1.60 -0.88
CA ASN A 46 7.43 -1.99 -2.24
C ASN A 46 6.41 -3.13 -2.24
N LYS A 47 6.51 -4.11 -1.34
CA LYS A 47 5.48 -5.16 -1.21
C LYS A 47 4.10 -4.59 -0.84
N ILE A 48 4.07 -3.59 0.05
CA ILE A 48 2.82 -2.92 0.44
C ILE A 48 2.24 -2.13 -0.75
N ASN A 49 3.10 -1.44 -1.51
CA ASN A 49 2.68 -0.69 -2.69
C ASN A 49 2.20 -1.60 -3.83
N ASP A 50 2.91 -2.71 -4.07
CA ASP A 50 2.54 -3.70 -5.07
C ASP A 50 1.16 -4.30 -4.76
N PHE A 51 0.90 -4.65 -3.48
CA PHE A 51 -0.42 -5.08 -3.04
C PHE A 51 -1.49 -4.00 -3.23
N PHE A 52 -1.18 -2.74 -2.90
CA PHE A 52 -2.10 -1.63 -3.12
C PHE A 52 -2.45 -1.47 -4.60
N ILE A 53 -1.46 -1.54 -5.48
CA ILE A 53 -1.65 -1.41 -6.93
C ILE A 53 -2.44 -2.60 -7.50
N SER A 54 -2.09 -3.84 -7.12
CA SER A 54 -2.73 -5.05 -7.68
C SER A 54 -4.12 -5.31 -7.10
N GLU A 55 -4.29 -5.22 -5.79
CA GLU A 55 -5.52 -5.67 -5.12
C GLU A 55 -6.51 -4.52 -4.89
N ILE A 56 -6.00 -3.33 -4.55
CA ILE A 56 -6.85 -2.19 -4.19
C ILE A 56 -7.17 -1.34 -5.43
N LEU A 57 -6.16 -0.96 -6.20
CA LEU A 57 -6.37 -0.22 -7.45
C LEU A 57 -6.75 -1.12 -8.64
N LYS A 58 -6.58 -2.45 -8.51
CA LYS A 58 -6.87 -3.44 -9.57
C LYS A 58 -6.19 -3.08 -10.89
N SER A 59 -4.95 -2.62 -10.82
CA SER A 59 -4.17 -2.15 -11.95
C SER A 59 -2.89 -2.96 -12.10
N GLU A 60 -2.78 -3.72 -13.20
CA GLU A 60 -1.53 -4.41 -13.54
C GLU A 60 -0.64 -3.60 -14.49
N ASN A 61 -1.23 -2.68 -15.27
CA ASN A 61 -0.53 -2.01 -16.38
C ASN A 61 -0.99 -0.55 -16.63
N GLN A 62 -1.88 -0.01 -15.80
CA GLN A 62 -2.37 1.36 -15.99
C GLN A 62 -1.48 2.37 -15.27
N ASN A 63 -1.44 3.59 -15.80
CA ASN A 63 -0.83 4.73 -15.12
C ASN A 63 -1.45 4.89 -13.72
N PHE A 64 -0.63 5.03 -12.68
CA PHE A 64 -1.09 5.14 -11.30
C PHE A 64 -2.16 6.22 -11.11
N LEU A 65 -2.02 7.40 -11.75
CA LEU A 65 -3.02 8.47 -11.68
C LEU A 65 -4.39 8.00 -12.17
N ILE A 66 -4.43 7.29 -13.30
CA ILE A 66 -5.68 6.79 -13.88
C ILE A 66 -6.30 5.73 -12.98
N ALA A 67 -5.49 4.79 -12.50
CA ALA A 67 -5.93 3.75 -11.59
C ALA A 67 -6.48 4.33 -10.28
N PHE A 68 -5.78 5.32 -9.72
CA PHE A 68 -6.20 6.01 -8.50
C PHE A 68 -7.47 6.85 -8.72
N ASP A 69 -7.59 7.58 -9.82
CA ASP A 69 -8.80 8.36 -10.15
C ASP A 69 -10.01 7.42 -10.32
N ASN A 70 -9.83 6.26 -10.94
CA ASN A 70 -10.87 5.24 -11.05
C ASN A 70 -11.29 4.73 -9.66
N PHE A 71 -10.33 4.29 -8.84
CA PHE A 71 -10.58 3.85 -7.46
C PHE A 71 -11.34 4.90 -6.65
N PHE A 72 -10.91 6.17 -6.75
CA PHE A 72 -11.54 7.27 -6.02
C PHE A 72 -12.95 7.58 -6.53
N ASN A 73 -13.17 7.52 -7.85
CA ASN A 73 -14.50 7.65 -8.44
C ASN A 73 -15.43 6.49 -8.02
N GLU A 74 -14.92 5.27 -7.91
CA GLU A 74 -15.69 4.14 -7.37
C GLU A 74 -16.08 4.38 -5.91
N CYS A 75 -15.16 4.82 -5.06
CA CYS A 75 -15.45 5.19 -3.67
C CYS A 75 -16.59 6.22 -3.60
N ARG A 76 -16.54 7.26 -4.45
CA ARG A 76 -17.54 8.34 -4.46
C ARG A 76 -18.91 7.89 -4.96
N THR A 77 -18.95 6.96 -5.91
CA THR A 77 -20.20 6.55 -6.58
C THR A 77 -20.89 5.39 -5.91
N LYS A 78 -20.12 4.44 -5.35
CA LYS A 78 -20.63 3.19 -4.76
C LYS A 78 -20.50 3.16 -3.24
N GLY A 79 -19.76 4.10 -2.65
CA GLY A 79 -19.34 4.02 -1.26
C GLY A 79 -18.10 3.14 -1.09
N ILE A 80 -17.39 3.36 0.01
CA ILE A 80 -16.12 2.70 0.30
C ILE A 80 -16.30 1.19 0.58
N ASP A 81 -17.43 0.83 1.19
CA ASP A 81 -17.84 -0.54 1.52
C ASP A 81 -17.96 -1.43 0.27
N ALA A 82 -18.37 -0.87 -0.87
CA ALA A 82 -18.48 -1.60 -2.12
C ALA A 82 -17.12 -2.06 -2.66
N ILE A 83 -16.04 -1.36 -2.29
CA ILE A 83 -14.68 -1.78 -2.63
C ILE A 83 -14.19 -2.79 -1.61
N TYR A 84 -14.35 -2.46 -0.32
CA TYR A 84 -13.76 -3.23 0.77
C TYR A 84 -14.43 -4.58 0.98
N SER A 85 -15.73 -4.70 0.74
CA SER A 85 -16.50 -5.95 0.88
C SER A 85 -16.04 -7.09 -0.02
N THR A 86 -15.29 -6.78 -1.09
CA THR A 86 -14.72 -7.80 -1.99
C THR A 86 -13.36 -8.33 -1.52
N MET A 87 -12.75 -7.66 -0.54
CA MET A 87 -11.42 -7.98 -0.02
C MET A 87 -11.49 -8.90 1.20
N LYS A 88 -10.39 -9.60 1.44
CA LYS A 88 -10.25 -10.56 2.55
C LYS A 88 -9.17 -10.10 3.51
N LEU A 89 -9.45 -10.19 4.81
CA LEU A 89 -8.49 -9.79 5.84
C LEU A 89 -7.20 -10.61 5.75
N GLU A 90 -7.32 -11.89 5.37
CA GLU A 90 -6.20 -12.80 5.24
C GLU A 90 -5.17 -12.34 4.20
N ASP A 91 -5.59 -11.57 3.19
CA ASP A 91 -4.67 -11.07 2.17
C ASP A 91 -3.81 -9.92 2.72
N PHE A 92 -4.35 -9.09 3.61
CA PHE A 92 -3.57 -8.10 4.33
C PHE A 92 -2.63 -8.75 5.34
N ASP A 93 -3.10 -9.77 6.06
CA ASP A 93 -2.25 -10.52 7.01
C ASP A 93 -1.08 -11.20 6.30
N LYS A 94 -1.27 -11.71 5.07
CA LYS A 94 -0.16 -12.22 4.24
C LYS A 94 0.89 -11.15 3.96
N VAL A 95 0.47 -9.94 3.58
CA VAL A 95 1.40 -8.82 3.34
C VAL A 95 2.15 -8.47 4.64
N LEU A 96 1.45 -8.32 5.76
CA LEU A 96 2.05 -8.01 7.06
C LEU A 96 3.05 -9.09 7.52
N ASN A 97 2.76 -10.36 7.27
CA ASN A 97 3.67 -11.47 7.59
C ASN A 97 4.86 -11.57 6.63
N SER A 98 4.78 -10.95 5.45
CA SER A 98 5.84 -10.95 4.44
C SER A 98 6.87 -9.83 4.63
N ILE A 99 6.54 -8.79 5.40
CA ILE A 99 7.44 -7.68 5.73
C ILE A 99 8.19 -7.96 7.03
N SER A 100 9.38 -7.37 7.18
CA SER A 100 10.14 -7.51 8.40
C SER A 100 9.47 -6.80 9.56
N LYS A 101 9.65 -7.35 10.77
CA LYS A 101 9.26 -6.67 12.01
C LYS A 101 9.87 -5.27 12.13
N SER A 102 11.10 -5.09 11.64
CA SER A 102 11.78 -3.80 11.64
C SER A 102 11.08 -2.75 10.77
N THR A 103 10.41 -3.15 9.69
CA THR A 103 9.59 -2.26 8.87
C THR A 103 8.27 -1.98 9.56
N MET A 104 7.61 -3.04 10.07
CA MET A 104 6.34 -2.95 10.78
C MET A 104 6.41 -1.96 11.96
N ASP A 105 7.41 -2.11 12.83
CA ASP A 105 7.55 -1.33 14.07
C ASP A 105 7.90 0.16 13.82
N GLU A 106 8.29 0.52 12.59
CA GLU A 106 8.64 1.88 12.17
C GLU A 106 7.49 2.64 11.51
N ILE A 107 6.46 1.91 11.07
CA ILE A 107 5.26 2.46 10.44
C ILE A 107 4.09 2.38 11.42
N TRP A 108 3.89 1.22 12.03
CA TRP A 108 2.67 0.89 12.76
C TRP A 108 2.90 0.48 14.22
N VAL A 109 1.82 0.58 14.98
CA VAL A 109 1.60 -0.16 16.21
C VAL A 109 0.25 -0.88 16.10
N VAL A 110 0.23 -2.18 16.38
CA VAL A 110 -1.03 -2.92 16.49
C VAL A 110 -1.70 -2.49 17.79
N SER A 111 -2.88 -1.91 17.68
CA SER A 111 -3.69 -1.52 18.84
C SER A 111 -5.08 -2.14 18.73
N SER A 112 -5.74 -2.31 19.86
CA SER A 112 -7.12 -2.80 19.89
C SER A 112 -8.08 -1.66 20.18
N GLY A 113 -9.21 -1.64 19.45
CA GLY A 113 -10.34 -0.75 19.66
C GLY A 113 -11.57 -1.52 20.13
N VAL A 114 -12.59 -0.76 20.57
CA VAL A 114 -13.90 -1.30 20.94
C VAL A 114 -14.97 -0.42 20.30
N ILE A 115 -15.91 -1.05 19.57
CA ILE A 115 -17.11 -0.40 19.07
C ILE A 115 -18.04 -0.15 20.27
N LYS A 116 -18.43 1.10 20.52
CA LYS A 116 -19.11 1.48 21.76
C LYS A 116 -20.50 0.85 21.87
N GLU A 117 -21.17 0.69 20.74
CA GLU A 117 -22.56 0.29 20.59
C GLU A 117 -22.77 -1.18 20.96
N ASN A 118 -21.89 -2.08 20.50
CA ASN A 118 -22.02 -3.53 20.67
C ASN A 118 -20.86 -4.17 21.45
N ARG A 119 -19.87 -3.37 21.89
CA ARG A 119 -18.64 -3.80 22.58
C ARG A 119 -17.75 -4.75 21.77
N THR A 120 -17.92 -4.82 20.46
CA THR A 120 -17.05 -5.61 19.59
C THR A 120 -15.63 -5.07 19.62
N LYS A 121 -14.67 -5.94 19.98
CA LYS A 121 -13.24 -5.63 19.98
C LYS A 121 -12.68 -5.84 18.59
N PHE A 122 -11.85 -4.92 18.10
CA PHE A 122 -11.18 -5.06 16.81
C PHE A 122 -9.71 -4.67 16.93
N ASN A 123 -8.88 -5.15 16.00
CA ASN A 123 -7.49 -4.71 15.90
C ASN A 123 -7.38 -3.65 14.82
N ARG A 124 -6.42 -2.74 15.00
CA ARG A 124 -6.10 -1.70 14.03
C ARG A 124 -4.60 -1.48 13.92
N LEU A 125 -4.20 -1.08 12.73
CA LEU A 125 -2.86 -0.57 12.44
C LEU A 125 -2.88 0.94 12.70
N ALA A 126 -2.41 1.35 13.88
CA ALA A 126 -2.28 2.77 14.22
C ALA A 126 -0.88 3.27 13.85
N PRO A 127 -0.70 4.56 13.53
CA PRO A 127 0.60 5.10 13.18
C PRO A 127 1.54 5.04 14.39
N LYS A 128 2.78 4.59 14.18
CA LYS A 128 3.80 4.60 15.22
C LYS A 128 4.16 6.04 15.58
N TYR A 129 3.89 6.46 16.82
CA TYR A 129 4.34 7.75 17.32
C TYR A 129 5.86 7.88 17.22
N ASN A 130 6.34 8.96 16.59
CA ASN A 130 7.74 9.17 16.27
C ASN A 130 8.39 7.97 15.52
N GLY A 131 7.62 7.21 14.74
CA GLY A 131 8.18 6.22 13.80
C GLY A 131 8.82 6.90 12.58
N LYS A 132 9.61 6.13 11.80
CA LYS A 132 10.19 6.63 10.53
C LYS A 132 9.12 7.15 9.57
N TYR A 133 7.96 6.50 9.49
CA TYR A 133 6.89 6.95 8.59
C TYR A 133 6.37 8.35 8.94
N GLN A 134 6.17 8.67 10.23
CA GLN A 134 5.76 10.02 10.62
C GLN A 134 6.84 11.07 10.29
N ARG A 135 8.12 10.73 10.46
CA ARG A 135 9.23 11.64 10.10
C ARG A 135 9.32 11.84 8.59
N PHE A 136 9.16 10.77 7.81
CA PHE A 136 9.09 10.81 6.35
C PHE A 136 7.96 11.74 5.89
N LEU A 137 6.75 11.57 6.43
CA LEU A 137 5.61 12.46 6.12
C LEU A 137 5.88 13.92 6.47
N LYS A 138 6.52 14.20 7.61
CA LYS A 138 6.91 15.57 7.98
C LYS A 138 7.91 16.17 7.00
N ASP A 139 8.87 15.38 6.51
CA ASP A 139 9.89 15.85 5.59
C ASP A 139 9.30 16.12 4.20
N ILE A 140 8.51 15.21 3.64
CA ILE A 140 7.78 15.43 2.38
C ILE A 140 6.81 16.62 2.51
N GLY A 141 6.15 16.77 3.67
CA GLY A 141 5.23 17.86 3.95
C GLY A 141 5.87 19.26 3.99
N LYS A 142 7.20 19.38 4.00
CA LYS A 142 7.87 20.69 3.88
C LYS A 142 7.65 21.32 2.51
N GLU A 143 7.48 20.48 1.49
CA GLU A 143 7.37 20.89 0.08
C GLU A 143 6.01 20.53 -0.52
N ASN A 144 5.26 19.62 0.11
CA ASN A 144 3.93 19.20 -0.33
C ASN A 144 2.84 19.53 0.72
N GLU A 145 2.00 20.53 0.44
CA GLU A 145 0.96 21.00 1.37
C GLU A 145 -0.08 19.91 1.72
N ILE A 146 -0.39 19.01 0.80
CA ILE A 146 -1.36 17.92 1.01
C ILE A 146 -0.78 16.93 2.01
N VAL A 147 0.46 16.51 1.81
CA VAL A 147 1.18 15.62 2.74
C VAL A 147 1.40 16.31 4.09
N LYS A 148 1.64 17.62 4.11
CA LYS A 148 1.74 18.39 5.36
C LYS A 148 0.45 18.28 6.18
N LYS A 149 -0.70 18.59 5.57
CA LYS A 149 -2.01 18.53 6.23
C LYS A 149 -2.30 17.12 6.74
N TYR A 150 -1.98 16.11 5.95
CA TYR A 150 -2.10 14.71 6.34
C TYR A 150 -1.24 14.37 7.56
N SER A 151 0.05 14.71 7.52
CA SER A 151 1.01 14.48 8.60
C SER A 151 0.58 15.15 9.90
N ASP A 152 0.24 16.45 9.83
CA ASP A 152 -0.18 17.23 11.00
C ASP A 152 -1.43 16.63 11.66
N ARG A 153 -2.42 16.22 10.85
CA ARG A 153 -3.65 15.59 11.34
C ARG A 153 -3.37 14.23 11.97
N MET A 154 -2.62 13.36 11.30
CA MET A 154 -2.25 12.04 11.82
C MET A 154 -1.50 12.15 13.15
N ILE A 155 -0.62 13.14 13.30
CA ILE A 155 0.10 13.40 14.56
C ILE A 155 -0.86 13.90 15.65
N ALA A 156 -1.77 14.82 15.31
CA ALA A 156 -2.73 15.37 16.25
C ALA A 156 -3.73 14.32 16.77
N THR A 157 -4.16 13.38 15.91
CA THR A 157 -5.13 12.34 16.27
C THR A 157 -4.49 11.05 16.78
N GLY A 158 -3.22 10.81 16.43
CA GLY A 158 -2.57 9.51 16.65
C GLY A 158 -3.18 8.39 15.82
N ASP A 159 -3.86 8.70 14.71
CA ASP A 159 -4.58 7.73 13.89
C ASP A 159 -4.58 8.07 12.39
N TYR A 160 -4.74 7.05 11.54
CA TYR A 160 -4.99 7.21 10.11
C TYR A 160 -6.45 7.57 9.90
N ASN A 161 -6.81 8.84 10.11
CA ASN A 161 -8.18 9.30 9.95
C ASN A 161 -8.58 9.30 8.46
N PRO A 162 -9.43 8.37 7.97
CA PRO A 162 -9.78 8.28 6.56
C PRO A 162 -10.53 9.53 6.10
N GLY A 163 -11.56 9.94 6.83
CA GLY A 163 -12.43 11.06 6.44
C GLY A 163 -11.66 12.37 6.23
N LEU A 164 -10.64 12.64 7.04
CA LEU A 164 -9.87 13.89 6.94
C LEU A 164 -8.78 13.84 5.85
N PHE A 165 -8.15 12.69 5.62
CA PHE A 165 -7.18 12.60 4.52
C PHE A 165 -7.91 12.58 3.18
N ASP A 166 -8.97 11.78 3.08
CA ASP A 166 -9.82 11.72 1.90
C ASP A 166 -10.39 13.09 1.56
N GLU A 167 -10.87 13.89 2.53
CA GLU A 167 -11.31 15.28 2.31
C GLU A 167 -10.23 16.15 1.65
N SER A 168 -8.99 16.03 2.13
CA SER A 168 -7.85 16.80 1.58
C SER A 168 -7.50 16.31 0.17
N LEU A 169 -7.64 15.01 -0.08
CA LEU A 169 -7.54 14.42 -1.41
C LEU A 169 -8.68 14.93 -2.31
N ILE A 170 -9.97 14.82 -1.95
CA ILE A 170 -11.10 15.26 -2.83
C ILE A 170 -10.86 16.69 -3.36
N ASN A 171 -10.42 17.59 -2.47
CA ASN A 171 -10.31 19.01 -2.78
C ASN A 171 -9.02 19.38 -3.54
N SER A 172 -8.04 18.47 -3.62
CA SER A 172 -6.72 18.78 -4.17
C SER A 172 -6.06 17.63 -4.94
N TYR A 173 -6.81 16.55 -5.26
CA TYR A 173 -6.25 15.34 -5.84
C TYR A 173 -5.55 15.61 -7.18
N LYS A 174 -6.09 16.49 -8.02
CA LYS A 174 -5.45 16.91 -9.29
C LYS A 174 -4.12 17.64 -9.14
N LYS A 175 -3.77 18.08 -7.92
CA LYS A 175 -2.48 18.75 -7.59
C LYS A 175 -1.45 17.78 -7.03
N ILE A 176 -1.83 16.50 -6.86
CA ILE A 176 -0.92 15.46 -6.39
C ILE A 176 -0.08 14.99 -7.56
N ASP A 177 1.23 14.94 -7.36
CA ASP A 177 2.11 14.25 -8.28
C ASP A 177 2.01 12.74 -8.05
N TYR A 178 1.14 12.09 -8.81
CA TYR A 178 0.98 10.63 -8.77
C TYR A 178 2.14 9.86 -9.42
N GLY A 179 3.05 10.55 -10.11
CA GLY A 179 4.31 9.98 -10.58
C GLY A 179 5.36 9.85 -9.47
N SER A 180 5.19 10.59 -8.38
CA SER A 180 6.09 10.56 -7.22
C SER A 180 5.97 9.24 -6.47
N GLU A 181 7.09 8.54 -6.37
CA GLU A 181 7.23 7.28 -5.62
C GLU A 181 6.86 7.45 -4.15
N GLN A 182 7.25 8.58 -3.58
CA GLN A 182 6.95 8.95 -2.21
C GLN A 182 5.44 9.06 -1.99
N ILE A 183 4.73 9.73 -2.90
CA ILE A 183 3.28 9.86 -2.85
C ILE A 183 2.59 8.49 -2.96
N GLN A 184 3.05 7.62 -3.85
CA GLN A 184 2.45 6.30 -4.01
C GLN A 184 2.59 5.46 -2.73
N ILE A 185 3.78 5.44 -2.12
CA ILE A 185 3.99 4.77 -0.82
C ILE A 185 3.09 5.37 0.28
N ILE A 186 2.91 6.69 0.30
CA ILE A 186 2.04 7.36 1.28
C ILE A 186 0.59 6.88 1.12
N LEU A 187 0.07 6.85 -0.10
CA LEU A 187 -1.28 6.39 -0.41
C LEU A 187 -1.44 4.90 -0.07
N ALA A 188 -0.46 4.06 -0.44
CA ALA A 188 -0.48 2.64 -0.15
C ALA A 188 -0.57 2.37 1.36
N ILE A 189 0.28 2.99 2.18
CA ILE A 189 0.25 2.83 3.65
C ILE A 189 -1.09 3.32 4.22
N HIS A 190 -1.60 4.46 3.74
CA HIS A 190 -2.87 5.01 4.21
C HIS A 190 -4.03 4.04 3.97
N TYR A 191 -4.26 3.66 2.71
CA TYR A 191 -5.40 2.80 2.36
C TYR A 191 -5.22 1.39 2.90
N PHE A 192 -3.98 0.87 2.97
CA PHE A 192 -3.72 -0.41 3.63
C PHE A 192 -4.20 -0.38 5.09
N SER A 193 -3.86 0.69 5.82
CA SER A 193 -4.22 0.85 7.23
C SER A 193 -5.73 0.99 7.41
N VAL A 194 -6.38 1.83 6.61
CA VAL A 194 -7.83 2.10 6.68
C VAL A 194 -8.65 0.84 6.37
N ILE A 195 -8.30 0.12 5.29
CA ILE A 195 -9.02 -1.07 4.87
C ILE A 195 -8.84 -2.21 5.88
N TYR A 196 -7.62 -2.37 6.41
CA TYR A 196 -7.35 -3.38 7.44
C TYR A 196 -8.27 -3.22 8.66
N VAL A 197 -8.49 -1.98 9.10
CA VAL A 197 -9.39 -1.67 10.22
C VAL A 197 -10.83 -2.00 9.88
N TYR A 198 -11.29 -1.59 8.69
CA TYR A 198 -12.63 -1.90 8.21
C TYR A 198 -12.89 -3.41 8.20
N LEU A 199 -11.99 -4.20 7.59
CA LEU A 199 -12.14 -5.66 7.51
C LEU A 199 -12.06 -6.32 8.89
N ASN A 200 -11.26 -5.78 9.82
CA ASN A 200 -11.21 -6.29 11.20
C ASN A 200 -12.51 -6.05 11.97
N ILE A 201 -13.23 -4.97 11.66
CA ILE A 201 -14.53 -4.67 12.25
C ILE A 201 -15.59 -5.60 11.65
N GLU A 202 -15.68 -5.67 10.32
CA GLU A 202 -16.68 -6.47 9.60
C GLU A 202 -16.60 -7.97 9.94
N ASN A 203 -15.41 -8.55 10.04
CA ASN A 203 -15.24 -9.96 10.42
C ASN A 203 -15.69 -10.29 11.87
N ARG A 204 -16.12 -9.29 12.63
CA ARG A 204 -16.58 -9.45 14.02
C ARG A 204 -17.99 -8.90 14.27
N LEU A 205 -18.67 -8.46 13.23
CA LEU A 205 -20.11 -8.17 13.24
C LEU A 205 -20.88 -9.43 12.81
#